data_AF-A0A535PN94-F1
#
_entry.id   AF-A0A535PN94-F1
#
_cell.length_a   1.000
_cell.length_b   1.000
_cell.length_c   1.000
_cell.angle_alpha   90.00
_cell.angle_beta   90.00
_cell.angle_gamma   90.00
#
_symmetry.space_group_name_H-M   'P 1'
#
loop_
_entity.id
_entity.type
_entity.pdbx_description
1 polymer ?
#
loop_
_entity_poly.entity_id
_entity_poly.type
_entity_poly.pdbx_seq_one_letter_code
_entity_poly.pdbx_strand_id
1 'polypeptide(L)'
;MPIDLRRSRLDATSRMMAIASLRIAFGLIWSVDAALKWQPAFQANFSQIVSGVAQGQPGFLSWWFGLWQFIVSGRAPIFAVLTATTETYLALALIAGFARKFTYAIGIA
;
A
#
# COMPACT_ATOMS: atom_id res chain seq x y z
N MET A 1 21.19 -41.02 -4.47
CA MET A 1 20.90 -39.59 -4.24
C MET A 1 19.41 -39.48 -3.88
N PRO A 2 19.02 -39.04 -2.67
CA PRO A 2 17.67 -39.27 -2.18
C PRO A 2 16.66 -38.32 -2.85
N ILE A 3 15.55 -38.88 -3.34
CA ILE A 3 14.52 -38.18 -4.13
C ILE A 3 13.79 -37.11 -3.30
N ASP A 4 13.80 -37.25 -1.99
CA ASP A 4 13.06 -36.43 -1.03
C ASP A 4 13.63 -35.00 -0.92
N LEU A 5 14.96 -34.87 -1.04
CA LEU A 5 15.65 -33.57 -1.04
C LEU A 5 15.41 -32.77 -2.32
N ARG A 6 15.09 -33.43 -3.43
CA ARG A 6 14.78 -32.75 -4.69
C ARG A 6 13.37 -32.17 -4.65
N ARG A 7 12.38 -32.92 -4.16
CA ARG A 7 10.99 -32.46 -4.03
C ARG A 7 10.86 -31.26 -3.09
N SER A 8 11.50 -31.32 -1.91
CA SER A 8 11.48 -30.20 -0.95
C SER A 8 12.06 -28.90 -1.50
N ARG A 9 13.12 -28.98 -2.32
CA ARG A 9 13.70 -27.80 -3.01
C ARG A 9 12.78 -27.23 -4.08
N LEU A 10 12.07 -28.08 -4.83
CA LEU A 10 11.11 -27.64 -5.85
C LEU A 10 9.92 -26.91 -5.21
N ASP A 11 9.35 -27.46 -4.15
CA ASP A 11 8.23 -26.85 -3.42
C ASP A 11 8.63 -25.51 -2.78
N ALA A 12 9.83 -25.45 -2.19
CA ALA A 12 10.37 -24.21 -1.65
C ALA A 12 10.58 -23.14 -2.74
N THR A 13 11.09 -23.54 -3.91
CA THR A 13 11.33 -22.64 -5.04
C THR A 13 10.01 -22.11 -5.61
N SER A 14 9.03 -22.98 -5.84
CA SER A 14 7.70 -22.59 -6.32
C SER A 14 6.98 -21.65 -5.34
N ARG A 15 7.09 -21.91 -4.02
CA ARG A 15 6.53 -21.00 -3.00
C ARG A 15 7.22 -19.63 -3.02
N MET A 16 8.55 -19.59 -3.17
CA MET A 16 9.29 -18.33 -3.28
C MET A 16 8.90 -17.54 -4.53
N MET A 17 8.75 -18.22 -5.66
CA MET A 17 8.31 -17.61 -6.91
C MET A 17 6.88 -17.06 -6.76
N ALA A 18 5.95 -17.84 -6.21
CA ALA A 18 4.57 -17.39 -5.99
C ALA A 18 4.50 -16.14 -5.11
N ILE A 19 5.26 -16.10 -4.00
CA ILE A 19 5.34 -14.93 -3.11
C ILE A 19 5.93 -13.72 -3.84
N ALA A 20 6.99 -13.91 -4.63
CA ALA A 20 7.62 -12.83 -5.39
C ALA A 20 6.66 -12.27 -6.46
N SER A 21 5.97 -13.14 -7.19
CA SER A 21 4.98 -12.76 -8.20
C SER A 21 3.81 -11.98 -7.58
N LEU A 22 3.26 -12.47 -6.47
CA LEU A 22 2.17 -11.79 -5.76
C LEU A 22 2.60 -10.39 -5.30
N ARG A 23 3.80 -10.28 -4.70
CA ARG A 23 4.35 -9.01 -4.25
C ARG A 23 4.52 -8.01 -5.41
N ILE A 24 5.07 -8.45 -6.53
CA ILE A 24 5.24 -7.61 -7.72
C ILE A 24 3.89 -7.18 -8.27
N ALA A 25 2.91 -8.09 -8.35
CA ALA A 25 1.56 -7.78 -8.80
C ALA A 25 0.91 -6.71 -7.90
N PHE A 26 1.01 -6.85 -6.58
CA PHE A 26 0.57 -5.80 -5.65
C PHE A 26 1.33 -4.48 -5.87
N GLY A 27 2.64 -4.54 -6.08
CA GLY A 27 3.45 -3.35 -6.37
C GLY A 27 2.98 -2.61 -7.62
N LEU A 28 2.64 -3.33 -8.70
CA LEU A 28 2.09 -2.75 -9.92
C LEU A 28 0.71 -2.12 -9.69
N ILE A 29 -0.17 -2.77 -8.92
CA ILE A 29 -1.47 -2.20 -8.54
C ILE A 29 -1.28 -0.89 -7.78
N TRP A 30 -0.39 -0.88 -6.79
CA TRP A 30 -0.04 0.33 -6.04
C TRP A 30 0.59 1.41 -6.92
N SER A 31 1.40 1.05 -7.94
CA SER A 31 1.95 2.03 -8.89
C SER A 31 0.85 2.74 -9.67
N VAL A 32 -0.16 2.00 -10.14
CA VAL A 32 -1.30 2.59 -10.86
C VAL A 32 -2.09 3.52 -9.92
N ASP A 33 -2.38 3.07 -8.70
CA ASP A 33 -3.09 3.87 -7.70
C ASP A 33 -2.34 5.17 -7.36
N ALA A 34 -1.02 5.08 -7.11
CA ALA A 34 -0.18 6.24 -6.87
C ALA A 34 -0.17 7.21 -8.06
N ALA A 35 -0.10 6.70 -9.29
CA ALA A 35 -0.13 7.52 -10.50
C ALA A 35 -1.46 8.30 -10.63
N LEU A 36 -2.59 7.70 -10.23
CA LEU A 36 -3.87 8.39 -10.19
C LEU A 36 -3.89 9.52 -9.15
N LYS A 37 -3.23 9.35 -8.00
CA LYS A 37 -3.16 10.38 -6.95
C LYS A 37 -2.26 11.57 -7.29
N TRP A 38 -1.33 11.40 -8.23
CA TRP A 38 -0.56 12.51 -8.79
C TRP A 38 -1.36 13.39 -9.75
N GLN A 39 -2.57 12.98 -10.17
CA GLN A 39 -3.39 13.81 -11.05
C GLN A 39 -3.88 15.08 -10.35
N PRO A 40 -3.89 16.23 -11.04
CA PRO A 40 -4.41 17.49 -10.49
C PRO A 40 -5.86 17.38 -10.01
N ALA A 41 -6.67 16.57 -10.69
CA ALA A 41 -8.07 16.32 -10.32
C ALA A 41 -8.20 15.66 -8.94
N PHE A 42 -7.31 14.72 -8.59
CA PHE A 42 -7.32 14.10 -7.26
C PHE A 42 -6.94 15.11 -6.18
N GLN A 43 -5.89 15.89 -6.40
CA GLN A 43 -5.40 16.86 -5.42
C GLN A 43 -6.40 18.00 -5.18
N ALA A 44 -7.03 18.50 -6.24
CA ALA A 44 -8.04 19.56 -6.15
C ALA A 44 -9.30 19.10 -5.40
N ASN A 45 -9.67 17.82 -5.53
CA ASN A 45 -10.89 17.27 -4.95
C ASN A 45 -10.67 16.42 -3.70
N PHE A 46 -9.45 16.38 -3.15
CA PHE A 46 -9.10 15.49 -2.04
C PHE A 46 -10.05 15.61 -0.84
N SER A 47 -10.36 16.84 -0.42
CA SER A 47 -11.28 17.09 0.70
C SER A 47 -12.71 16.58 0.42
N GLN A 48 -13.18 16.73 -0.82
CA GLN A 48 -14.49 16.24 -1.25
C GLN A 48 -14.53 14.72 -1.34
N ILE A 49 -13.44 14.08 -1.78
CA ILE A 49 -13.30 12.63 -1.79
C ILE A 49 -13.38 12.09 -0.36
N VAL A 50 -12.63 12.68 0.57
CA VAL A 50 -12.63 12.27 1.99
C VAL A 50 -14.00 12.46 2.63
N SER A 51 -14.69 13.57 2.35
CA SER A 51 -16.03 13.81 2.89
C SER A 51 -17.10 12.94 2.26
N GLY A 52 -17.03 12.70 0.96
CA GLY A 52 -17.94 11.81 0.23
C GLY A 52 -17.85 10.36 0.70
N VAL A 53 -16.63 9.86 0.94
CA VAL A 53 -16.43 8.50 1.48
C VAL A 53 -17.00 8.37 2.89
N ALA A 54 -16.99 9.44 3.69
CA ALA A 54 -17.52 9.41 5.06
C ALA A 54 -19.06 9.32 5.12
N GLN A 55 -19.79 9.82 4.11
CA GLN A 55 -21.26 9.91 4.12
C GLN A 55 -21.99 8.57 4.06
N GLY A 56 -21.31 7.48 3.70
CA GLY A 56 -21.90 6.13 3.59
C GLY A 56 -21.39 5.12 4.63
N GLN A 57 -20.65 5.58 5.65
CA GLN A 57 -19.92 4.68 6.55
C GLN A 57 -20.73 4.33 7.80
N PRO A 58 -20.57 3.12 8.34
CA PRO A 58 -21.20 2.73 9.61
C PRO A 58 -20.92 3.73 10.73
N GLY A 59 -21.91 4.00 11.58
CA GLY A 59 -21.81 5.00 12.64
C GLY A 59 -20.62 4.82 13.59
N PHE A 60 -20.16 3.58 13.83
CA PHE A 60 -18.99 3.31 14.66
C PHE A 60 -17.67 3.84 14.07
N LEU A 61 -17.60 4.10 12.75
CA LEU A 61 -16.45 4.72 12.08
C LEU A 61 -16.55 6.24 12.01
N SER A 62 -17.69 6.83 12.40
CA SER A 62 -17.91 8.27 12.28
C SER A 62 -16.85 9.10 12.99
N TRP A 63 -16.37 8.65 14.16
CA TRP A 63 -15.32 9.35 14.90
C TRP A 63 -13.97 9.34 14.17
N TRP A 64 -13.66 8.24 13.47
CA TRP A 64 -12.42 8.09 12.70
C TRP A 64 -12.42 8.99 11.48
N PHE A 65 -13.52 8.99 10.71
CA PHE A 65 -13.66 9.90 9.57
C PHE A 65 -13.68 11.36 10.01
N GLY A 66 -14.35 11.68 11.13
CA GLY A 66 -14.34 13.02 11.71
C GLY A 66 -12.94 13.48 12.12
N LEU A 67 -12.13 12.62 12.72
CA LEU A 67 -10.73 12.90 13.05
C LEU A 67 -9.91 13.25 11.80
N TRP A 68 -10.01 12.43 10.75
CA TRP A 68 -9.26 12.68 9.51
C TRP A 68 -9.73 13.95 8.78
N GLN A 69 -11.03 14.21 8.75
CA GLN A 69 -11.57 15.46 8.20
C GLN A 69 -11.03 16.67 8.94
N PHE A 70 -10.95 16.62 10.28
CA PHE A 70 -10.36 17.68 11.09
C PHE A 70 -8.87 17.88 10.78
N ILE A 71 -8.09 16.80 10.74
CA ILE A 71 -6.64 16.84 10.45
C ILE A 71 -6.35 17.41 9.05
N VAL A 72 -7.16 17.02 8.06
CA VAL A 72 -7.00 17.42 6.65
C VAL A 72 -7.56 18.83 6.39
N SER A 73 -8.46 19.33 7.25
CA SER A 73 -9.09 20.63 7.08
C SER A 73 -8.06 21.76 6.94
N GLY A 74 -8.21 22.60 5.91
CA GLY A 74 -7.29 23.69 5.60
C GLY A 74 -5.91 23.29 5.05
N ARG A 75 -5.59 21.99 4.97
CA ARG A 75 -4.29 21.47 4.48
C ARG A 75 -4.43 20.34 3.45
N ALA A 76 -5.60 20.22 2.83
CA ALA A 76 -5.91 19.14 1.90
C ALA A 76 -4.87 18.90 0.78
N PRO A 77 -4.29 19.94 0.13
CA PRO A 77 -3.26 19.72 -0.89
C PRO A 77 -1.99 19.04 -0.34
N ILE A 78 -1.59 19.38 0.89
CA ILE A 78 -0.41 18.79 1.54
C ILE A 78 -0.65 17.30 1.80
N PHE A 79 -1.83 16.96 2.33
CA PHE A 79 -2.20 15.57 2.59
C PHE A 79 -2.37 14.76 1.30
N ALA A 80 -2.90 15.35 0.22
CA ALA A 80 -2.98 14.69 -1.07
C ALA A 80 -1.60 14.30 -1.61
N VAL A 81 -0.62 15.21 -1.54
CA VAL A 81 0.78 14.94 -1.94
C VAL A 81 1.45 13.93 -1.00
N LEU A 82 1.19 14.01 0.31
CA LEU A 82 1.71 13.07 1.29
C LEU A 82 1.20 11.65 1.02
N THR A 83 -0.09 11.50 0.74
CA THR A 83 -0.69 10.22 0.33
C THR A 83 -0.04 9.74 -0.96
N ALA A 84 -0.02 10.53 -2.03
CA ALA A 84 0.57 10.14 -3.31
C ALA A 84 2.05 9.69 -3.17
N THR A 85 2.83 10.40 -2.35
CA THR A 85 4.23 10.06 -2.07
C THR A 85 4.37 8.76 -1.30
N THR A 86 3.54 8.56 -0.27
CA THR A 86 3.53 7.32 0.54
C THR A 86 3.20 6.10 -0.31
N GLU A 87 2.21 6.23 -1.21
CA GLU A 87 1.82 5.14 -2.10
C GLU A 87 2.86 4.86 -3.18
N THR A 88 3.50 5.91 -3.70
CA THR A 88 4.63 5.76 -4.63
C THR A 88 5.76 4.98 -3.95
N TYR A 89 6.10 5.31 -2.70
CA TYR A 89 7.09 4.58 -1.92
C TYR A 89 6.70 3.12 -1.70
N LEU A 90 5.44 2.85 -1.34
CA LEU A 90 4.94 1.49 -1.13
C LEU A 90 4.99 0.67 -2.42
N ALA A 91 4.61 1.25 -3.55
CA ALA A 91 4.69 0.61 -4.86
C ALA A 91 6.13 0.22 -5.21
N LEU A 92 7.08 1.14 -5.05
CA LEU A 92 8.50 0.89 -5.27
C LEU A 92 9.05 -0.19 -4.32
N ALA A 93 8.66 -0.14 -3.04
CA ALA A 93 9.09 -1.12 -2.04
C ALA A 93 8.59 -2.54 -2.36
N LEU A 94 7.35 -2.66 -2.85
CA LEU A 94 6.77 -3.93 -3.28
C LEU A 94 7.41 -4.46 -4.56
N ILE A 95 7.69 -3.60 -5.55
CA ILE A 95 8.35 -4.03 -6.79
C ILE A 95 9.80 -4.47 -6.48
N ALA A 96 10.59 -3.59 -5.86
CA ALA A 96 11.99 -3.84 -5.55
C ALA A 96 12.18 -4.98 -4.52
N GLY A 97 11.15 -5.26 -3.70
CA GLY A 97 11.23 -6.28 -2.65
C GLY A 97 12.05 -5.86 -1.43
N PHE A 98 12.32 -4.56 -1.28
CA PHE A 98 13.14 -4.00 -0.21
C PHE A 98 12.57 -4.27 1.19
N ALA A 99 11.24 -4.33 1.31
CA ALA A 99 10.55 -4.59 2.57
C ALA A 99 10.95 -5.93 3.23
N ARG A 100 11.44 -6.91 2.46
CA ARG A 100 11.90 -8.21 2.98
C ARG A 100 13.13 -8.07 3.88
N LYS A 101 14.03 -7.11 3.62
CA LYS A 101 15.20 -6.85 4.49
C LYS A 101 14.80 -6.18 5.80
N PHE A 102 13.82 -5.27 5.78
CA PHE A 102 13.35 -4.59 6.99
C PHE A 102 12.59 -5.52 7.93
N THR A 103 11.84 -6.51 7.43
CA THR A 103 11.17 -7.49 8.29
C THR A 103 12.15 -8.40 9.03
N TYR A 104 13.31 -8.72 8.44
CA TYR A 104 14.37 -9.43 9.15
C TYR A 104 15.09 -8.56 10.20
N ALA A 105 15.15 -7.24 9.99
CA ALA A 105 15.73 -6.31 10.96
C ALA A 105 14.79 -6.00 12.14
N ILE A 106 13.47 -5.99 11.91
CA ILE A 106 12.46 -5.68 12.93
C ILE A 106 11.94 -6.95 13.64
N GLY A 107 11.98 -8.12 12.99
CA GLY A 107 11.55 -9.40 13.55
C GLY A 107 12.54 -10.09 14.49
N ILE A 108 13.64 -9.43 14.86
CA ILE A 108 14.60 -9.85 15.90
C ILE A 108 14.68 -8.74 16.96
N ALA A 109 13.54 -8.40 17.57
CA ALA A 109 13.45 -7.63 18.79
C ALA A 109 12.41 -8.27 19.71
#